data_AF-A0A820BYA9-F1
#
_entry.id   AF-A0A820BYA9-F1
#
_cell.length_a   1.000
_cell.length_b   1.000
_cell.length_c   1.000
_cell.angle_alpha   90.00
_cell.angle_beta   90.00
_cell.angle_gamma   90.00
#
_symmetry.space_group_name_H-M   'P 1'
#
loop_
_entity.id
_entity.type
_entity.pdbx_description
1 polymer ?
#
loop_
_entity_poly.entity_id
_entity_poly.type
_entity_poly.pdbx_seq_one_letter_code
_entity_poly.pdbx_strand_id
1 'polypeptide(L)'
;NNRYELINEPWAGNYLTNPFLLLPGVAGSTNLQPLYDKISKSIRSVDNKTLIFYEPVTWGVRLNGKYMGSGFTHVPGGNDYRNRSVFSYHYYCTILQIKPVPGNETIPGFDRVLCDDIEGPALFDSTLIDVKQLGGSSFLTEFGGCDDSPTCDEQLNWAMKNTDQYFQSWAYWGNVYNNMKNIKLITRPYARAIAGQPNMMNFDVNSRLFSLTYYLDTSIKKATEIYVPSLVYPKSTYNITVNQYIQWKVDPINTNIILIEPTQYYISKKEKNLLGIIQIAPTA
;
A
#
# COMPACT_ATOMS: atom_id res chain seq x y z
N ASN A 1 -4.96 -11.04 14.55
CA ASN A 1 -3.74 -10.22 14.63
C ASN A 1 -4.15 -8.80 14.94
N ASN A 2 -3.81 -8.31 16.13
CA ASN A 2 -4.11 -6.94 16.52
C ASN A 2 -3.07 -6.01 15.87
N ARG A 3 -3.48 -4.78 15.54
CA ARG A 3 -2.66 -3.65 15.07
C ARG A 3 -3.27 -2.40 15.67
N TYR A 4 -2.47 -1.38 15.93
CA TYR A 4 -2.96 -0.12 16.50
C TYR A 4 -2.70 1.03 15.55
N GLU A 5 -3.75 1.56 14.95
CA GLU A 5 -3.74 2.89 14.34
C GLU A 5 -3.98 3.91 15.44
N LEU A 6 -3.02 4.80 15.67
CA LEU A 6 -3.05 5.67 16.84
C LEU A 6 -4.22 6.65 16.78
N ILE A 7 -4.36 7.35 15.65
CA ILE A 7 -5.37 8.38 15.40
C ILE A 7 -5.64 8.40 13.89
N ASN A 8 -6.92 8.37 13.53
CA ASN A 8 -7.38 8.60 12.16
C ASN A 8 -7.40 10.09 11.84
N GLU A 9 -6.81 10.50 10.71
CA GLU A 9 -6.90 11.88 10.19
C GLU A 9 -6.69 12.97 11.25
N PRO A 10 -5.53 12.98 11.94
CA PRO A 10 -5.31 13.90 13.03
C PRO A 10 -5.42 15.36 12.56
N TRP A 11 -6.17 16.17 13.32
CA TRP A 11 -6.26 17.60 13.06
C TRP A 11 -5.01 18.34 13.59
N ALA A 12 -4.63 19.43 12.90
CA ALA A 12 -3.43 20.21 13.20
C ALA A 12 -3.42 20.88 14.59
N GLY A 13 -4.59 21.03 15.22
CA GLY A 13 -4.78 21.71 16.50
C GLY A 13 -5.41 23.09 16.34
N ASN A 14 -5.26 23.96 17.35
CA ASN A 14 -5.87 25.29 17.37
C ASN A 14 -5.09 26.29 16.49
N TYR A 15 -5.32 26.23 15.18
CA TYR A 15 -4.69 27.10 14.19
C TYR A 15 -5.13 28.57 14.28
N LEU A 16 -6.23 28.88 14.98
CA LEU A 16 -6.66 30.27 15.21
C LEU A 16 -5.69 30.99 16.16
N THR A 17 -5.17 30.28 17.16
CA THR A 17 -4.17 30.82 18.09
C THR A 17 -2.75 30.68 17.53
N ASN A 18 -2.45 29.61 16.78
CA ASN A 18 -1.15 29.43 16.12
C ASN A 18 -1.33 29.04 14.64
N PRO A 19 -1.39 30.03 13.72
CA PRO A 19 -1.61 29.76 12.29
C PRO A 19 -0.54 28.88 11.64
N PHE A 20 0.68 28.82 12.20
CA PHE A 20 1.75 27.96 11.68
C PHE A 20 1.41 26.48 11.74
N LEU A 21 0.43 26.06 12.56
CA LEU A 21 -0.04 24.67 12.59
C LEU A 21 -0.65 24.22 11.25
N LEU A 22 -1.05 25.13 10.36
CA LEU A 22 -1.47 24.77 9.01
C LEU A 22 -0.30 24.30 8.12
N LEU A 23 0.94 24.63 8.48
CA LEU A 23 2.10 23.97 7.89
C LEU A 23 2.19 22.57 8.49
N PRO A 24 2.00 21.49 7.69
CA PRO A 24 1.79 20.15 8.23
C PRO A 24 2.97 19.67 9.08
N GLY A 25 4.19 20.05 8.71
CA GLY A 25 5.37 19.64 9.45
C GLY A 25 5.51 20.33 10.81
N VAL A 26 4.91 21.52 10.99
CA VAL A 26 4.82 22.18 12.29
C VAL A 26 3.82 21.45 13.19
N ALA A 27 2.64 21.08 12.67
CA ALA A 27 1.67 20.28 13.43
C ALA A 27 2.25 18.92 13.81
N GLY A 28 2.92 18.25 12.88
CA GLY A 28 3.59 16.97 13.09
C GLY A 28 4.64 17.01 14.18
N SER A 29 5.60 17.94 14.10
CA SER A 29 6.69 18.05 15.07
C SER A 29 6.24 18.59 16.44
N THR A 30 5.29 19.52 16.47
CA THR A 30 4.88 20.20 17.71
C THR A 30 3.85 19.40 18.50
N ASN A 31 2.87 18.81 17.81
CA ASN A 31 1.71 18.18 18.45
C ASN A 31 1.74 16.65 18.31
N LEU A 32 1.90 16.14 17.09
CA LEU A 32 1.68 14.72 16.81
C LEU A 32 2.84 13.84 17.28
N GLN A 33 4.10 14.20 17.00
CA GLN A 33 5.24 13.38 17.41
C GLN A 33 5.30 13.17 18.93
N PRO A 34 5.23 14.22 19.77
CA PRO A 34 5.28 14.03 21.23
C PRO A 34 4.09 13.22 21.76
N LEU A 35 2.91 13.38 21.16
CA LEU A 35 1.72 12.59 21.47
C LEU A 35 1.94 11.11 21.14
N TYR A 36 2.41 10.82 19.92
CA TYR A 36 2.67 9.46 19.47
C TYR A 36 3.78 8.78 20.26
N ASP A 37 4.81 9.50 20.70
CA ASP A 37 5.82 8.94 21.61
C ASP A 37 5.24 8.54 22.96
N LYS A 38 4.36 9.39 23.53
CA LYS A 38 3.70 9.10 24.80
C LYS A 38 2.75 7.91 24.70
N ILE A 39 2.00 7.82 23.61
CA ILE A 39 1.10 6.69 23.34
C ILE A 39 1.92 5.42 23.09
N SER A 40 2.95 5.49 22.24
CA SER A 40 3.86 4.36 21.96
C SER A 40 4.49 3.83 23.24
N LYS A 41 5.04 4.70 24.10
CA LYS A 41 5.58 4.29 25.41
C LYS A 41 4.55 3.54 26.27
N SER A 42 3.30 4.00 26.27
CA SER A 42 2.23 3.36 27.04
C SER A 42 1.86 1.99 26.45
N ILE A 43 1.71 1.89 25.14
CA ILE A 43 1.45 0.61 24.44
C ILE A 43 2.61 -0.36 24.69
N ARG A 44 3.86 0.09 24.52
CA ARG A 44 5.06 -0.75 24.66
C ARG A 44 5.32 -1.23 26.07
N SER A 45 4.72 -0.60 27.08
CA SER A 45 4.74 -1.11 28.46
C SER A 45 3.96 -2.42 28.65
N VAL A 46 3.02 -2.73 27.75
CA VAL A 46 2.19 -3.95 27.80
C VAL A 46 2.25 -4.80 26.53
N ASP A 47 2.63 -4.22 25.39
CA ASP A 47 2.73 -4.88 24.09
C ASP A 47 3.91 -4.33 23.28
N ASN A 48 5.03 -5.06 23.32
CA ASN A 48 6.26 -4.68 22.62
C ASN A 48 6.39 -5.28 21.19
N LYS A 49 5.35 -5.94 20.66
CA LYS A 49 5.46 -6.71 19.42
C LYS A 49 4.57 -6.17 18.30
N THR A 50 3.35 -5.77 18.64
CA THR A 50 2.34 -5.35 17.66
C THR A 50 2.76 -4.12 16.86
N LEU A 51 2.41 -4.08 15.58
CA LEU A 51 2.66 -2.92 14.72
C LEU A 51 1.87 -1.70 15.20
N ILE A 52 2.51 -0.55 15.23
CA ILE A 52 1.88 0.75 15.45
C ILE A 52 1.82 1.51 14.11
N PHE A 53 0.61 1.89 13.73
CA PHE A 53 0.27 2.71 12.58
C PHE A 53 0.09 4.15 13.04
N TYR A 54 0.71 5.09 12.36
CA TYR A 54 0.70 6.50 12.74
C TYR A 54 0.65 7.40 11.51
N GLU A 55 -0.15 8.45 11.61
CA GLU A 55 -0.45 9.36 10.51
C GLU A 55 0.02 10.79 10.81
N PRO A 56 0.50 11.55 9.82
CA PRO A 56 0.55 13.00 9.92
C PRO A 56 -0.87 13.58 9.75
N VAL A 57 -0.99 14.91 9.81
CA VAL A 57 -2.20 15.57 9.30
C VAL A 57 -2.41 15.22 7.82
N THR A 58 -3.65 15.17 7.34
CA THR A 58 -4.00 14.58 6.02
C THR A 58 -3.30 15.25 4.81
N TRP A 59 -2.90 16.52 4.93
CA TRP A 59 -2.14 17.22 3.88
C TRP A 59 -0.62 17.14 4.05
N GLY A 60 -0.13 16.48 5.10
CA GLY A 60 1.30 16.32 5.43
C GLY A 60 2.01 15.20 4.68
N VAL A 61 1.34 14.57 3.71
CA VAL A 61 1.91 13.51 2.85
C VAL A 61 2.05 13.93 1.39
N ARG A 62 1.76 15.20 1.05
CA ARG A 62 1.80 15.67 -0.35
C ARG A 62 3.13 16.29 -0.75
N LEU A 63 3.90 16.74 0.24
CA LEU A 63 5.20 17.39 0.07
C LEU A 63 6.14 16.88 1.14
N ASN A 64 7.43 17.16 0.97
CA ASN A 64 8.48 16.66 1.85
C ASN A 64 9.08 17.74 2.75
N GLY A 65 9.76 17.26 3.80
CA GLY A 65 10.64 18.07 4.63
C GLY A 65 9.97 18.65 5.86
N LYS A 66 10.77 19.37 6.65
CA LYS A 66 10.44 19.76 8.03
C LYS A 66 9.14 20.56 8.18
N TYR A 67 8.79 21.39 7.20
CA TYR A 67 7.64 22.30 7.29
C TYR A 67 6.46 21.86 6.42
N MET A 68 6.74 21.26 5.26
CA MET A 68 5.72 20.93 4.26
C MET A 68 5.36 19.44 4.21
N GLY A 69 6.18 18.56 4.81
CA GLY A 69 5.87 17.14 4.96
C GLY A 69 5.34 16.78 6.34
N SER A 70 5.52 15.52 6.75
CA SER A 70 4.93 15.00 7.99
C SER A 70 5.43 15.70 9.25
N GLY A 71 6.65 16.27 9.22
CA GLY A 71 7.28 16.90 10.38
C GLY A 71 7.84 15.92 11.40
N PHE A 72 7.72 14.62 11.15
CA PHE A 72 8.31 13.61 12.00
C PHE A 72 9.83 13.53 11.79
N THR A 73 10.53 13.15 12.86
CA THR A 73 11.98 12.97 12.90
C THR A 73 12.36 11.54 13.28
N HIS A 74 11.41 10.77 13.81
CA HIS A 74 11.52 9.33 14.06
C HIS A 74 10.13 8.69 14.10
N VAL A 75 10.08 7.37 14.07
CA VAL A 75 8.86 6.59 14.33
C VAL A 75 8.37 6.75 15.78
N PRO A 76 7.10 6.46 16.11
CA PRO A 76 6.57 6.56 17.47
C PRO A 76 7.38 5.77 18.51
N GLY A 77 7.93 6.47 19.50
CA GLY A 77 8.76 5.90 20.57
C GLY A 77 10.26 5.80 20.21
N GLY A 78 10.67 6.23 19.02
CA GLY A 78 12.07 6.32 18.61
C GLY A 78 12.63 5.11 17.87
N ASN A 79 13.94 5.14 17.62
CA ASN A 79 14.64 4.26 16.68
C ASN A 79 14.51 2.76 16.97
N ASP A 80 14.31 2.37 18.24
CA ASP A 80 14.18 0.96 18.64
C ASP A 80 12.91 0.30 18.08
N TYR A 81 11.92 1.10 17.67
CA TYR A 81 10.63 0.62 17.15
C TYR A 81 10.50 0.73 15.64
N ARG A 82 11.57 1.08 14.91
CA ARG A 82 11.56 1.19 13.43
C ARG A 82 11.07 -0.10 12.78
N ASN A 83 11.42 -1.27 13.31
CA ASN A 83 11.02 -2.55 12.73
C ASN A 83 9.54 -2.94 12.97
N ARG A 84 8.76 -2.11 13.66
CA ARG A 84 7.36 -2.39 14.03
C ARG A 84 6.49 -1.12 14.03
N SER A 85 6.88 -0.14 13.23
CA SER A 85 6.14 1.10 13.01
C SER A 85 5.77 1.20 11.53
N VAL A 86 4.56 1.66 11.27
CA VAL A 86 3.98 1.77 9.92
C VAL A 86 3.45 3.19 9.76
N PHE A 87 3.98 3.91 8.78
CA PHE A 87 3.48 5.23 8.41
C PHE A 87 2.19 5.05 7.62
N SER A 88 1.06 5.39 8.23
CA SER A 88 -0.24 5.35 7.56
C SER A 88 -0.54 6.69 6.87
N TYR A 89 -1.28 6.60 5.78
CA TYR A 89 -1.62 7.74 4.94
C TYR A 89 -2.85 7.42 4.09
N HIS A 90 -3.58 8.46 3.68
CA HIS A 90 -4.80 8.36 2.88
C HIS A 90 -4.58 8.94 1.49
N TYR A 91 -5.32 8.45 0.49
CA TYR A 91 -5.35 9.02 -0.84
C TYR A 91 -6.77 9.42 -1.25
N TYR A 92 -6.97 10.74 -1.32
CA TYR A 92 -8.13 11.39 -1.90
C TYR A 92 -7.66 12.57 -2.72
N CYS A 93 -8.00 12.60 -4.01
CA CYS A 93 -7.61 13.72 -4.87
C CYS A 93 -8.27 15.03 -4.39
N THR A 94 -7.46 16.04 -4.09
CA THR A 94 -7.88 17.29 -3.44
C THR A 94 -8.88 18.05 -4.28
N ILE A 95 -8.64 18.15 -5.59
CA ILE A 95 -9.53 18.94 -6.47
C ILE A 95 -10.94 18.36 -6.51
N LEU A 96 -11.07 17.04 -6.41
CA LEU A 96 -12.35 16.34 -6.43
C LEU A 96 -13.11 16.43 -5.09
N GLN A 97 -12.39 16.68 -3.98
CA GLN A 97 -12.98 17.02 -2.69
C GLN A 97 -13.52 18.46 -2.66
N ILE A 98 -12.84 19.40 -3.31
CA ILE A 98 -13.25 20.82 -3.36
C ILE A 98 -14.35 21.04 -4.39
N LYS A 99 -14.25 20.35 -5.53
CA LYS A 99 -15.16 20.44 -6.67
C LYS A 99 -15.60 19.04 -7.07
N PRO A 100 -16.65 18.49 -6.41
CA PRO A 100 -17.18 17.18 -6.74
C PRO A 100 -17.67 17.14 -8.20
N VAL A 101 -17.34 16.05 -8.90
CA VAL A 101 -17.84 15.77 -10.25
C VAL A 101 -19.23 15.13 -10.14
N PRO A 102 -20.20 15.50 -11.00
CA PRO A 102 -21.50 14.82 -11.03
C PRO A 102 -21.34 13.30 -11.18
N GLY A 103 -22.15 12.53 -10.45
CA GLY A 103 -21.99 11.07 -10.35
C GLY A 103 -22.16 10.28 -11.66
N ASN A 104 -22.60 10.91 -12.75
CA ASN A 104 -22.72 10.31 -14.08
C ASN A 104 -21.61 10.76 -15.05
N GLU A 105 -20.62 11.53 -14.59
CA GLU A 105 -19.53 12.07 -15.39
C GLU A 105 -18.18 11.47 -14.99
N THR A 106 -17.23 11.54 -15.93
CA THR A 106 -15.82 11.19 -15.72
C THR A 106 -15.03 12.41 -15.25
N ILE A 107 -13.83 12.17 -14.69
CA ILE A 107 -12.97 13.25 -14.21
C ILE A 107 -12.59 14.15 -15.40
N PRO A 108 -12.85 15.48 -15.35
CA PRO A 108 -12.46 16.41 -16.41
C PRO A 108 -10.96 16.36 -16.70
N GLY A 109 -10.57 16.57 -17.96
CA GLY A 109 -9.20 16.31 -18.42
C GLY A 109 -8.10 17.00 -17.60
N PHE A 110 -8.26 18.28 -17.25
CA PHE A 110 -7.26 18.99 -16.43
C PHE A 110 -7.27 18.52 -14.98
N ASP A 111 -8.46 18.30 -14.40
CA ASP A 111 -8.61 17.80 -13.04
C ASP A 111 -7.97 16.39 -12.91
N ARG A 112 -8.07 15.56 -13.97
CA ARG A 112 -7.42 14.26 -14.05
C ARG A 112 -5.91 14.35 -14.04
N VAL A 113 -5.31 15.24 -14.84
CA VAL A 113 -3.85 15.44 -14.82
C VAL A 113 -3.37 15.88 -13.44
N LEU A 114 -4.12 16.77 -12.76
CA LEU A 114 -3.79 17.16 -11.39
C LEU A 114 -3.83 15.97 -10.42
N CYS A 115 -4.84 15.11 -10.51
CA CYS A 115 -4.97 13.92 -9.64
C CYS A 115 -3.91 12.85 -9.95
N ASP A 116 -3.80 12.48 -11.22
CA ASP A 116 -3.18 11.23 -11.67
C ASP A 116 -1.69 11.38 -11.96
N ASP A 117 -1.27 12.55 -12.44
CA ASP A 117 0.09 12.81 -12.89
C ASP A 117 0.87 13.72 -11.92
N ILE A 118 0.19 14.39 -10.99
CA ILE A 118 0.80 15.37 -10.06
C ILE A 118 0.57 14.98 -8.60
N GLU A 119 -0.65 15.09 -8.09
CA GLU A 119 -0.93 14.93 -6.66
C GLU A 119 -0.68 13.50 -6.18
N GLY A 120 -1.21 12.52 -6.91
CA GLY A 120 -1.06 11.11 -6.60
C GLY A 120 0.39 10.64 -6.52
N PRO A 121 1.20 10.80 -7.59
CA PRO A 121 2.61 10.45 -7.56
C PRO A 121 3.38 11.19 -6.47
N ALA A 122 3.15 12.51 -6.31
CA ALA A 122 3.79 13.29 -5.25
C ALA A 122 3.51 12.74 -3.85
N LEU A 123 2.29 12.25 -3.61
CA LEU A 123 1.89 11.66 -2.34
C LEU A 123 2.58 10.31 -2.06
N PHE A 124 2.64 9.43 -3.05
CA PHE A 124 3.38 8.17 -2.91
C PHE A 124 4.88 8.40 -2.72
N ASP A 125 5.48 9.29 -3.53
CA ASP A 125 6.91 9.62 -3.43
C ASP A 125 7.24 10.24 -2.07
N SER A 126 6.42 11.18 -1.60
CA SER A 126 6.61 11.82 -0.30
C SER A 126 6.54 10.81 0.85
N THR A 127 5.58 9.90 0.79
CA THR A 127 5.44 8.83 1.79
C THR A 127 6.69 7.94 1.83
N LEU A 128 7.20 7.52 0.67
CA LEU A 128 8.40 6.69 0.59
C LEU A 128 9.66 7.42 1.05
N ILE A 129 9.75 8.73 0.81
CA ILE A 129 10.83 9.58 1.32
C ILE A 129 10.79 9.62 2.84
N ASP A 130 9.62 9.82 3.45
CA ASP A 130 9.45 9.82 4.90
C ASP A 130 9.79 8.45 5.50
N VAL A 131 9.27 7.34 4.95
CA VAL A 131 9.61 5.99 5.42
C VAL A 131 11.12 5.73 5.33
N LYS A 132 11.78 6.18 4.27
CA LYS A 132 13.24 6.04 4.13
C LYS A 132 14.00 6.81 5.21
N GLN A 133 13.53 7.99 5.59
CA GLN A 133 14.14 8.83 6.63
C GLN A 133 13.86 8.30 8.04
N LEU A 134 12.61 8.01 8.36
CA LEU A 134 12.14 7.61 9.69
C LEU A 134 12.46 6.13 9.98
N GLY A 135 12.45 5.29 8.95
CA GLY A 135 12.37 3.83 9.03
C GLY A 135 10.95 3.31 9.25
N GLY A 136 10.82 1.98 9.25
CA GLY A 136 9.52 1.33 9.23
C GLY A 136 9.07 0.99 7.83
N SER A 137 7.76 0.90 7.66
CA SER A 137 7.08 0.66 6.39
C SER A 137 5.92 1.65 6.25
N SER A 138 5.17 1.60 5.16
CA SER A 138 3.99 2.42 4.93
C SER A 138 2.80 1.56 4.54
N PHE A 139 1.60 2.12 4.75
CA PHE A 139 0.35 1.47 4.40
C PHE A 139 -0.70 2.52 4.04
N LEU A 140 -1.32 2.40 2.87
CA LEU A 140 -2.42 3.25 2.43
C LEU A 140 -3.69 2.85 3.18
N THR A 141 -3.97 3.49 4.31
CA THR A 141 -5.05 3.06 5.22
C THR A 141 -6.44 3.44 4.71
N GLU A 142 -6.53 4.44 3.83
CA GLU A 142 -7.80 4.83 3.21
C GLU A 142 -7.62 5.33 1.79
N PHE A 143 -8.54 4.90 0.92
CA PHE A 143 -8.79 5.44 -0.41
C PHE A 143 -10.16 4.93 -0.88
N GLY A 144 -10.69 5.49 -1.96
CA GLY A 144 -11.96 5.06 -2.51
C GLY A 144 -13.13 5.63 -1.72
N GLY A 145 -14.01 4.78 -1.17
CA GLY A 145 -15.17 5.24 -0.40
C GLY A 145 -16.15 6.10 -1.19
N CYS A 146 -16.23 5.87 -2.50
CA CYS A 146 -17.05 6.61 -3.44
C CYS A 146 -18.25 5.79 -3.94
N ASP A 147 -19.30 6.51 -4.36
CA ASP A 147 -20.53 5.96 -4.94
C ASP A 147 -20.30 5.39 -6.35
N ASP A 148 -21.24 4.56 -6.80
CA ASP A 148 -21.27 3.98 -8.15
C ASP A 148 -21.35 5.07 -9.23
N SER A 149 -20.18 5.49 -9.72
CA SER A 149 -20.01 6.57 -10.69
C SER A 149 -18.79 6.33 -11.59
N PRO A 150 -18.75 6.89 -12.81
CA PRO A 150 -17.57 6.81 -13.67
C PRO A 150 -16.33 7.44 -13.03
N THR A 151 -16.50 8.55 -12.30
CA THR A 151 -15.42 9.18 -11.53
C THR A 151 -14.82 8.24 -10.48
N CYS A 152 -15.66 7.50 -9.74
CA CYS A 152 -15.19 6.52 -8.76
C CYS A 152 -14.42 5.38 -9.43
N ASP A 153 -14.89 4.87 -10.57
CA ASP A 153 -14.21 3.82 -11.33
C ASP A 153 -12.81 4.27 -11.77
N GLU A 154 -12.68 5.50 -12.27
CA GLU A 154 -11.41 6.08 -12.70
C GLU A 154 -10.44 6.23 -11.52
N GLN A 155 -10.89 6.79 -10.39
CA GLN A 155 -10.06 6.94 -9.19
C GLN A 155 -9.63 5.59 -8.62
N LEU A 156 -10.53 4.61 -8.53
CA LEU A 156 -10.19 3.29 -8.02
C LEU A 156 -9.19 2.61 -8.95
N ASN A 157 -9.44 2.57 -10.25
CA ASN A 157 -8.48 1.95 -11.19
C ASN A 157 -7.10 2.61 -11.12
N TRP A 158 -7.04 3.94 -11.05
CA TRP A 158 -5.78 4.67 -10.90
C TRP A 158 -5.08 4.32 -9.58
N ALA A 159 -5.78 4.42 -8.44
CA ALA A 159 -5.20 4.17 -7.12
C ALA A 159 -4.66 2.74 -7.05
N MET A 160 -5.44 1.80 -7.53
CA MET A 160 -5.12 0.39 -7.58
C MET A 160 -3.90 0.05 -8.44
N LYS A 161 -3.76 0.69 -9.59
CA LYS A 161 -2.56 0.53 -10.43
C LYS A 161 -1.33 1.08 -9.70
N ASN A 162 -1.46 2.23 -9.05
CA ASN A 162 -0.35 2.88 -8.38
C ASN A 162 0.05 2.18 -7.09
N THR A 163 -0.87 1.60 -6.32
CA THR A 163 -0.49 0.77 -5.16
C THR A 163 0.41 -0.39 -5.56
N ASP A 164 0.16 -1.02 -6.72
CA ASP A 164 1.04 -2.07 -7.23
C ASP A 164 2.39 -1.50 -7.67
N GLN A 165 2.40 -0.39 -8.42
CA GLN A 165 3.62 0.29 -8.89
C GLN A 165 4.56 0.73 -7.75
N TYR A 166 4.00 1.26 -6.66
CA TYR A 166 4.75 1.69 -5.48
C TYR A 166 4.91 0.58 -4.43
N PHE A 167 4.43 -0.64 -4.72
CA PHE A 167 4.45 -1.79 -3.83
C PHE A 167 3.84 -1.50 -2.44
N GLN A 168 2.72 -0.78 -2.41
CA GLN A 168 2.02 -0.34 -1.21
C GLN A 168 0.83 -1.25 -0.88
N SER A 169 0.76 -1.69 0.37
CA SER A 169 -0.45 -2.31 0.90
C SER A 169 -1.52 -1.26 1.18
N TRP A 170 -2.78 -1.68 1.16
CA TRP A 170 -3.90 -0.75 1.24
C TRP A 170 -5.11 -1.31 2.00
N ALA A 171 -5.96 -0.41 2.48
CA ALA A 171 -7.30 -0.70 2.98
C ALA A 171 -8.31 0.25 2.30
N TYR A 172 -9.37 -0.33 1.73
CA TYR A 172 -10.42 0.43 1.07
C TYR A 172 -11.32 1.09 2.13
N TRP A 173 -11.67 2.36 1.92
CA TRP A 173 -12.55 3.09 2.83
C TRP A 173 -14.01 2.68 2.65
N GLY A 174 -14.62 2.21 3.75
CA GLY A 174 -16.04 1.87 3.80
C GLY A 174 -16.35 0.40 3.53
N ASN A 175 -17.65 0.12 3.40
CA ASN A 175 -18.17 -1.23 3.33
C ASN A 175 -18.34 -1.69 1.87
N VAL A 176 -17.71 -2.81 1.50
CA VAL A 176 -17.82 -3.39 0.16
C VAL A 176 -18.85 -4.52 0.05
N TYR A 177 -19.44 -5.01 1.14
CA TYR A 177 -20.24 -6.25 1.20
C TYR A 177 -21.39 -6.34 0.19
N ASN A 178 -21.95 -5.21 -0.25
CA ASN A 178 -23.02 -5.16 -1.25
C ASN A 178 -22.65 -4.36 -2.51
N ASN A 179 -21.38 -4.02 -2.70
CA ASN A 179 -20.92 -3.25 -3.84
C ASN A 179 -20.06 -4.12 -4.76
N MET A 180 -20.73 -4.98 -5.54
CA MET A 180 -20.06 -5.90 -6.48
C MET A 180 -19.23 -5.19 -7.55
N LYS A 181 -19.55 -3.93 -7.86
CA LYS A 181 -18.77 -3.12 -8.79
C LYS A 181 -17.41 -2.78 -8.18
N ASN A 182 -17.41 -2.20 -6.98
CA ASN A 182 -16.17 -1.85 -6.27
C ASN A 182 -15.36 -3.10 -5.93
N ILE A 183 -16.02 -4.21 -5.51
CA ILE A 183 -15.36 -5.50 -5.30
C ILE A 183 -14.59 -5.92 -6.55
N LYS A 184 -15.19 -5.84 -7.75
CA LYS A 184 -14.50 -6.21 -9.00
C LYS A 184 -13.30 -5.32 -9.31
N LEU A 185 -13.38 -4.03 -9.04
CA LEU A 185 -12.29 -3.08 -9.29
C LEU A 185 -11.09 -3.31 -8.36
N ILE A 186 -11.34 -3.64 -7.10
CA ILE A 186 -10.26 -3.82 -6.11
C ILE A 186 -9.73 -5.26 -6.04
N THR A 187 -10.53 -6.25 -6.43
CA THR A 187 -10.12 -7.67 -6.44
C THR A 187 -9.07 -7.94 -7.50
N ARG A 188 -7.93 -8.48 -7.07
CA ARG A 188 -6.80 -8.80 -7.96
C ARG A 188 -5.97 -9.96 -7.44
N PRO A 189 -5.16 -10.58 -8.31
CA PRO A 189 -4.06 -11.42 -7.87
C PRO A 189 -2.99 -10.57 -7.20
N TYR A 190 -2.41 -11.04 -6.10
CA TYR A 190 -1.31 -10.35 -5.43
C TYR A 190 -0.46 -11.30 -4.60
N ALA A 191 0.80 -10.94 -4.39
CA ALA A 191 1.68 -11.68 -3.50
C ALA A 191 1.35 -11.35 -2.04
N ARG A 192 0.82 -12.34 -1.30
CA ARG A 192 0.48 -12.22 0.13
C ARG A 192 1.72 -12.25 1.02
N ALA A 193 2.73 -13.00 0.59
CA ALA A 193 4.03 -13.13 1.24
C ALA A 193 5.09 -13.47 0.20
N ILE A 194 6.27 -12.86 0.29
CA ILE A 194 7.37 -13.07 -0.65
C ILE A 194 8.60 -13.58 0.11
N ALA A 195 9.16 -14.70 -0.35
CA ALA A 195 10.39 -15.29 0.15
C ALA A 195 11.63 -14.61 -0.46
N GLY A 196 11.76 -13.31 -0.19
CA GLY A 196 12.84 -12.49 -0.73
C GLY A 196 12.50 -11.01 -0.77
N GLN A 197 13.26 -10.25 -1.55
CA GLN A 197 13.05 -8.81 -1.71
C GLN A 197 12.19 -8.53 -2.95
N PRO A 198 11.00 -7.94 -2.81
CA PRO A 198 10.18 -7.57 -3.96
C PRO A 198 10.92 -6.57 -4.86
N ASN A 199 10.74 -6.74 -6.18
CA ASN A 199 11.29 -5.83 -7.18
C ASN A 199 10.17 -5.12 -7.95
N MET A 200 9.13 -5.84 -8.36
CA MET A 200 7.96 -5.28 -9.04
C MET A 200 6.77 -6.21 -8.88
N MET A 201 5.58 -5.65 -8.71
CA MET A 201 4.30 -6.33 -8.84
C MET A 201 3.37 -5.45 -9.68
N ASN A 202 2.62 -6.07 -10.59
CA ASN A 202 1.64 -5.36 -11.40
C ASN A 202 0.50 -6.30 -11.80
N PHE A 203 -0.73 -5.81 -11.72
CA PHE A 203 -1.88 -6.45 -12.33
C PHE A 203 -2.56 -5.49 -13.33
N ASP A 204 -2.61 -5.91 -14.59
CA ASP A 204 -3.36 -5.19 -15.62
C ASP A 204 -4.80 -5.72 -15.68
N VAL A 205 -5.77 -4.89 -15.34
CA VAL A 205 -7.19 -5.25 -15.23
C VAL A 205 -7.83 -5.62 -16.57
N ASN A 206 -7.33 -5.09 -17.69
CA ASN A 206 -7.90 -5.26 -19.03
C ASN A 206 -7.48 -6.62 -19.63
N SER A 207 -6.19 -6.88 -19.66
CA SER A 207 -5.59 -8.13 -20.13
C SER A 207 -5.70 -9.26 -19.10
N ARG A 208 -5.95 -8.91 -17.83
CA ARG A 208 -5.87 -9.81 -16.67
C ARG A 208 -4.50 -10.47 -16.54
N LEU A 209 -3.43 -9.75 -16.91
CA LEU A 209 -2.06 -10.21 -16.73
C LEU A 209 -1.54 -9.75 -15.36
N PHE A 210 -1.22 -10.71 -14.50
CA PHE A 210 -0.45 -10.47 -13.28
C PHE A 210 1.02 -10.76 -13.53
N SER A 211 1.90 -9.88 -13.07
CA SER A 211 3.36 -10.04 -13.12
C SER A 211 3.98 -9.77 -11.75
N LEU A 212 4.91 -10.62 -11.34
CA LEU A 212 5.70 -10.46 -10.12
C LEU A 212 7.16 -10.76 -10.40
N THR A 213 8.04 -9.89 -9.90
CA THR A 213 9.48 -10.16 -9.83
C THR A 213 10.01 -9.87 -8.43
N TYR A 214 10.91 -10.71 -7.97
CA TYR A 214 11.56 -10.54 -6.67
C TYR A 214 12.91 -11.24 -6.64
N TYR A 215 13.84 -10.68 -5.87
CA TYR A 215 15.14 -11.31 -5.61
C TYR A 215 14.95 -12.40 -4.56
N LEU A 216 15.31 -13.64 -4.90
CA LEU A 216 15.12 -14.80 -4.04
C LEU A 216 16.01 -14.71 -2.79
N ASP A 217 15.43 -15.03 -1.63
CA ASP A 217 16.18 -15.32 -0.41
C ASP A 217 16.02 -16.80 -0.04
N THR A 218 17.00 -17.62 -0.40
CA THR A 218 17.00 -19.08 -0.16
C THR A 218 17.18 -19.46 1.32
N SER A 219 17.44 -18.48 2.21
CA SER A 219 17.38 -18.69 3.65
C SER A 219 15.95 -18.84 4.16
N ILE A 220 14.98 -18.22 3.47
CA ILE A 220 13.55 -18.34 3.78
C ILE A 220 13.04 -19.69 3.28
N LYS A 221 12.52 -20.51 4.20
CA LYS A 221 12.08 -21.89 3.91
C LYS A 221 10.61 -21.99 3.50
N LYS A 222 9.82 -20.96 3.77
CA LYS A 222 8.43 -20.88 3.32
C LYS A 222 8.38 -20.38 1.89
N ALA A 223 7.40 -20.86 1.13
CA ALA A 223 7.15 -20.40 -0.23
C ALA A 223 6.69 -18.93 -0.25
N THR A 224 6.91 -18.29 -1.39
CA THR A 224 6.14 -17.09 -1.75
C THR A 224 4.69 -17.52 -2.00
N GLU A 225 3.72 -16.81 -1.43
CA GLU A 225 2.30 -17.07 -1.60
C GLU A 225 1.67 -16.00 -2.51
N ILE A 226 1.08 -16.42 -3.63
CA ILE A 226 0.31 -15.55 -4.52
C ILE A 226 -1.15 -15.95 -4.42
N TYR A 227 -2.01 -14.99 -4.08
CA TYR A 227 -3.45 -15.17 -4.16
C TYR A 227 -3.93 -14.92 -5.59
N VAL A 228 -4.82 -15.78 -6.07
CA VAL A 228 -5.40 -15.76 -7.41
C VAL A 228 -6.93 -15.84 -7.26
N PRO A 229 -7.65 -14.70 -7.31
CA PRO A 229 -9.08 -14.68 -7.07
C PRO A 229 -9.88 -15.33 -8.21
N SER A 230 -10.84 -16.18 -7.85
CA SER A 230 -11.79 -16.78 -8.78
C SER A 230 -12.69 -15.76 -9.50
N LEU A 231 -12.87 -14.57 -8.93
CA LEU A 231 -13.60 -13.48 -9.56
C LEU A 231 -12.88 -12.94 -10.81
N VAL A 232 -11.55 -13.00 -10.83
CA VAL A 232 -10.71 -12.57 -11.97
C VAL A 232 -10.47 -13.74 -12.94
N TYR A 233 -10.19 -14.93 -12.38
CA TYR A 233 -9.98 -16.15 -13.16
C TYR A 233 -10.95 -17.26 -12.72
N PRO A 234 -12.18 -17.28 -13.25
CA PRO A 234 -13.19 -18.26 -12.87
C PRO A 234 -12.73 -19.67 -13.25
N LYS A 235 -13.05 -20.67 -12.40
CA LYS A 235 -12.69 -22.09 -12.63
C LYS A 235 -11.20 -22.33 -12.91
N SER A 236 -10.33 -21.46 -12.40
CA SER A 236 -8.87 -21.52 -12.63
C SER A 236 -8.47 -21.45 -14.11
N THR A 237 -9.17 -20.64 -14.92
CA THR A 237 -8.85 -20.39 -16.33
C THR A 237 -7.65 -19.44 -16.48
N TYR A 238 -6.49 -19.89 -16.01
CA TYR A 238 -5.22 -19.17 -16.12
C TYR A 238 -4.04 -20.12 -16.38
N ASN A 239 -2.99 -19.58 -16.99
CA ASN A 239 -1.69 -20.21 -17.14
C ASN A 239 -0.66 -19.48 -16.27
N ILE A 240 0.24 -20.24 -15.66
CA ILE A 240 1.35 -19.70 -14.86
C ILE A 240 2.66 -19.99 -15.57
N THR A 241 3.40 -18.91 -15.88
CA THR A 241 4.75 -18.98 -16.42
C THR A 241 5.73 -18.52 -15.35
N VAL A 242 6.77 -19.31 -15.12
CA VAL A 242 7.88 -18.96 -14.23
C VAL A 242 9.21 -19.17 -14.95
N ASN A 243 10.25 -18.42 -14.55
CA ASN A 243 11.59 -18.67 -15.07
C ASN A 243 12.27 -19.87 -14.38
N GLN A 244 13.44 -20.27 -14.89
CA GLN A 244 14.19 -21.45 -14.47
C GLN A 244 14.61 -21.50 -12.98
N TYR A 245 14.61 -20.37 -12.27
CA TYR A 245 15.08 -20.30 -10.88
C TYR A 245 14.06 -20.82 -9.86
N ILE A 246 12.79 -20.86 -10.26
CA ILE A 246 11.66 -21.14 -9.39
C ILE A 246 10.73 -22.15 -10.04
N GLN A 247 9.92 -22.76 -9.21
CA GLN A 247 8.84 -23.66 -9.58
C GLN A 247 7.58 -23.25 -8.81
N TRP A 248 6.43 -23.70 -9.29
CA TRP A 248 5.15 -23.39 -8.67
C TRP A 248 4.31 -24.64 -8.44
N LYS A 249 3.42 -24.56 -7.45
CA LYS A 249 2.35 -25.53 -7.20
C LYS A 249 1.14 -24.82 -6.64
N VAL A 250 -0.05 -25.39 -6.82
CA VAL A 250 -1.26 -24.92 -6.14
C VAL A 250 -1.21 -25.39 -4.69
N ASP A 251 -1.62 -24.54 -3.75
CA ASP A 251 -1.77 -24.93 -2.36
C ASP A 251 -2.86 -26.02 -2.23
N PRO A 252 -2.60 -27.12 -1.50
CA PRO A 252 -3.52 -28.25 -1.42
C PRO A 252 -4.76 -27.98 -0.57
N ILE A 253 -4.76 -26.92 0.25
CA ILE A 253 -5.87 -26.55 1.14
C ILE A 253 -6.71 -25.44 0.51
N ASN A 254 -6.06 -24.43 -0.07
CA ASN A 254 -6.74 -23.30 -0.71
C ASN A 254 -6.30 -23.16 -2.17
N THR A 255 -7.17 -23.60 -3.08
CA THR A 255 -6.90 -23.60 -4.53
C THR A 255 -6.75 -22.20 -5.15
N ASN A 256 -7.07 -21.14 -4.41
CA ASN A 256 -6.80 -19.76 -4.83
C ASN A 256 -5.39 -19.28 -4.42
N ILE A 257 -4.55 -20.15 -3.85
CA ILE A 257 -3.17 -19.82 -3.48
C ILE A 257 -2.20 -20.62 -4.36
N ILE A 258 -1.26 -19.90 -4.95
CA ILE A 258 -0.11 -20.44 -5.67
C ILE A 258 1.11 -20.29 -4.77
N LEU A 259 1.85 -21.38 -4.60
CA LEU A 259 3.10 -21.44 -3.87
C LEU A 259 4.26 -21.41 -4.85
N ILE A 260 5.17 -20.46 -4.70
CA ILE A 260 6.39 -20.34 -5.51
C ILE A 260 7.60 -20.69 -4.63
N GLU A 261 8.42 -21.62 -5.09
CA GLU A 261 9.61 -22.12 -4.39
C GLU A 261 10.83 -22.08 -5.32
N PRO A 262 12.05 -21.79 -4.82
CA PRO A 262 13.27 -21.97 -5.59
C PRO A 262 13.45 -23.43 -6.02
N THR A 263 14.01 -23.67 -7.20
CA THR A 263 14.32 -25.06 -7.62
C THR A 263 15.50 -25.62 -6.82
N GLN A 264 15.53 -26.95 -6.63
CA GLN A 264 16.57 -27.63 -5.86
C GLN A 264 17.99 -27.36 -6.41
N TYR A 265 18.12 -27.22 -7.72
CA TYR A 265 19.38 -26.88 -8.37
C TYR A 265 19.98 -25.58 -7.83
N TYR A 266 19.20 -24.48 -7.79
CA TYR A 266 19.71 -23.19 -7.34
C TYR A 266 19.88 -23.11 -5.81
N ILE A 267 19.05 -23.84 -5.05
CA ILE A 267 19.27 -24.02 -3.61
C ILE A 267 20.64 -24.65 -3.35
N SER A 268 20.99 -25.71 -4.08
CA SER A 268 22.25 -26.45 -3.89
C SER A 268 23.50 -25.61 -4.19
N LYS A 269 23.40 -24.69 -5.17
CA LYS A 269 24.51 -23.83 -5.60
C LYS A 269 24.75 -22.62 -4.71
N LYS A 270 23.83 -22.30 -3.80
CA LYS A 270 23.89 -21.08 -2.96
C LYS A 270 24.10 -19.79 -3.77
N GLU A 271 23.55 -19.75 -4.99
CA GLU A 271 23.61 -18.57 -5.84
C GLU A 271 22.83 -17.41 -5.18
N LYS A 272 23.35 -16.20 -5.35
CA LYS A 272 22.77 -14.96 -4.80
C LYS A 272 22.25 -14.10 -5.94
N ASN A 273 21.37 -13.15 -5.60
CA ASN A 273 20.81 -12.18 -6.54
C ASN A 273 20.03 -12.81 -7.70
N LEU A 274 19.42 -13.98 -7.47
CA LEU A 274 18.55 -14.62 -8.45
C LEU A 274 17.22 -13.86 -8.52
N LEU A 275 16.86 -13.38 -9.70
CA LEU A 275 15.60 -12.70 -9.93
C LEU A 275 14.53 -13.72 -10.37
N GLY A 276 13.60 -14.03 -9.48
CA GLY A 276 12.41 -14.81 -9.83
C GLY A 276 11.46 -13.98 -10.68
N ILE A 277 10.91 -14.58 -11.74
CA ILE A 277 9.94 -13.94 -12.64
C ILE A 277 8.71 -14.84 -12.75
N ILE A 278 7.54 -14.29 -12.45
CA ILE A 278 6.26 -14.98 -12.46
C ILE A 278 5.26 -14.17 -13.29
N GLN A 279 4.51 -14.84 -14.14
CA GLN A 279 3.36 -14.30 -14.85
C GLN A 279 2.15 -15.22 -14.70
N ILE A 280 0.98 -14.63 -14.48
CA ILE A 280 -0.31 -15.33 -14.49
C ILE A 280 -1.20 -14.63 -15.51
N ALA A 281 -1.62 -15.37 -16.53
CA ALA A 281 -2.41 -14.85 -17.65
C ALA A 281 -3.65 -15.71 -17.86
N PRO A 282 -4.77 -15.18 -18.38
CA PRO A 282 -5.94 -16.00 -18.68
C PRO A 282 -5.59 -17.08 -19.73
N THR A 283 -6.23 -18.24 -19.65
CA THR A 283 -6.22 -19.21 -20.75
C THR A 283 -6.91 -18.59 -21.98
N ALA A 284 -6.37 -18.86 -23.17
CA ALA A 284 -7.02 -18.48 -24.43
C ALA A 284 -8.41 -19.14 -24.58
#